data_AF-A0A9R1I1W6-F1
#
_entry.id   AF-A0A9R1I1W6-F1
#
_cell.length_a   1.000
_cell.length_b   1.000
_cell.length_c   1.000
_cell.angle_alpha   90.00
_cell.angle_beta   90.00
_cell.angle_gamma   90.00
#
_symmetry.space_group_name_H-M   'P 1'
#
loop_
_entity.id
_entity.type
_entity.pdbx_description
1 polymer ?
#
loop_
_entity_poly.entity_id
_entity_poly.type
_entity_poly.pdbx_seq_one_letter_code
_entity_poly.pdbx_strand_id
1 'polypeptide(L)'
;MSIWKEADFIKVSDEEVAFLTQGDAHDEKNVLSLWFEGLKLLVVTDGEKGCRYFTKDFKGSLPGYSVNTVDTTGAGDAFVGSLLLNVAKDDSIFYNEAKLREMLQFSNACGAICTTKKGAIPALPTTATALELISKGTN
;
A
#
# COMPACT_ATOMS: atom_id res chain seq x y z
N MET A 1 -0.65 23.51 -12.10
CA MET A 1 -0.10 22.14 -12.19
C MET A 1 -1.03 21.20 -11.43
N SER A 2 -1.10 19.92 -11.81
CA SER A 2 -1.88 18.93 -11.07
C SER A 2 -1.02 18.40 -9.93
N ILE A 3 -1.57 18.33 -8.71
CA ILE A 3 -0.88 17.75 -7.55
C ILE A 3 -0.41 16.31 -7.82
N TRP A 4 -1.03 15.61 -8.77
CA TRP A 4 -0.60 14.29 -9.21
C TRP A 4 0.85 14.30 -9.68
N LYS A 5 1.26 15.30 -10.47
CA LYS A 5 2.63 15.41 -11.03
C LYS A 5 3.63 16.01 -10.05
N GLU A 6 3.18 16.38 -8.85
CA GLU A 6 4.01 16.93 -7.77
C GLU A 6 4.26 15.90 -6.65
N ALA A 7 3.58 14.76 -6.69
CA ALA A 7 3.68 13.74 -5.66
C ALA A 7 4.96 12.89 -5.79
N ASP A 8 5.68 12.73 -4.67
CA ASP A 8 6.81 11.79 -4.58
C ASP A 8 6.35 10.32 -4.59
N PHE A 9 5.17 10.04 -4.05
CA PHE A 9 4.57 8.72 -4.10
C PHE A 9 3.06 8.81 -4.24
N ILE A 10 2.47 7.81 -4.89
CA ILE A 10 1.04 7.70 -5.12
C ILE A 10 0.58 6.32 -4.68
N LYS A 11 -0.54 6.27 -3.97
CA LYS A 11 -1.29 5.03 -3.71
C LYS A 11 -2.62 5.12 -4.44
N VAL A 12 -2.98 4.03 -5.12
CA VAL A 12 -4.31 3.81 -5.70
C VAL A 12 -4.79 2.40 -5.35
N SER A 13 -6.10 2.14 -5.39
CA SER A 13 -6.65 0.77 -5.43
C SER A 13 -6.68 0.24 -6.85
N ASP A 14 -6.88 -1.07 -7.00
CA ASP A 14 -7.22 -1.70 -8.27
C ASP A 14 -8.47 -1.09 -8.92
N GLU A 15 -9.51 -0.82 -8.13
CA GLU A 15 -10.72 -0.11 -8.60
C GLU A 15 -10.39 1.30 -9.15
N GLU A 16 -9.52 2.05 -8.47
CA GLU A 16 -9.07 3.37 -8.90
C GLU A 16 -8.21 3.28 -10.17
N VAL A 17 -7.36 2.27 -10.32
CA VAL A 17 -6.62 2.02 -11.58
C VAL A 17 -7.59 1.77 -12.73
N ALA A 18 -8.57 0.87 -12.55
CA ALA A 18 -9.54 0.56 -13.59
C ALA A 18 -10.34 1.81 -13.99
N PHE A 19 -10.74 2.62 -13.01
CA PHE A 19 -11.46 3.87 -13.23
C PHE A 19 -10.62 4.92 -13.97
N LEU A 20 -9.37 5.16 -13.54
CA LEU A 20 -8.51 6.19 -14.10
C LEU A 20 -7.99 5.86 -15.50
N THR A 21 -7.75 4.56 -15.77
CA THR A 21 -7.15 4.09 -17.02
C THR A 21 -8.19 3.60 -18.03
N GLN A 22 -9.44 3.37 -17.59
CA GLN A 22 -10.48 2.71 -18.37
C GLN A 22 -10.02 1.33 -18.93
N GLY A 23 -9.16 0.65 -18.17
CA GLY A 23 -8.53 -0.61 -18.56
C GLY A 23 -8.46 -1.63 -17.43
N ASP A 24 -7.88 -2.80 -17.71
CA ASP A 24 -7.65 -3.83 -16.70
C ASP A 24 -6.59 -3.37 -15.69
N ALA A 25 -6.97 -3.32 -14.41
CA ALA A 25 -6.10 -2.93 -13.31
C ALA A 25 -4.94 -3.90 -13.06
N HIS A 26 -4.99 -5.12 -13.61
CA HIS A 26 -3.93 -6.11 -13.53
C HIS A 26 -3.02 -6.13 -14.77
N ASP A 27 -3.36 -5.41 -15.84
CA ASP A 27 -2.43 -5.14 -16.93
C ASP A 27 -1.42 -4.08 -16.48
N GLU A 28 -0.16 -4.48 -16.42
CA GLU A 28 0.94 -3.60 -16.03
C GLU A 28 1.03 -2.34 -16.92
N LYS A 29 0.68 -2.42 -18.21
CA LYS A 29 0.70 -1.25 -19.10
C LYS A 29 -0.31 -0.18 -18.65
N ASN A 30 -1.48 -0.60 -18.20
CA ASN A 30 -2.50 0.32 -17.69
C ASN A 30 -2.01 0.95 -16.38
N VAL A 31 -1.48 0.14 -15.45
CA VAL A 31 -0.93 0.66 -14.19
C VAL A 31 0.21 1.66 -14.44
N LEU A 32 1.16 1.31 -15.32
CA LEU A 32 2.31 2.18 -15.63
C LEU A 32 1.93 3.43 -16.42
N SER A 33 0.73 3.51 -17.02
CA SER A 33 0.24 4.76 -17.62
C SER A 33 0.03 5.88 -16.58
N LEU A 34 -0.12 5.52 -15.30
CA LEU A 34 -0.24 6.44 -14.16
C LEU A 34 1.11 7.00 -13.69
N TRP A 35 2.22 6.36 -14.10
CA TRP A 35 3.59 6.75 -13.77
C TRP A 35 3.99 8.06 -14.45
N PHE A 36 4.96 8.78 -13.86
CA PHE A 36 5.55 9.97 -14.47
C PHE A 36 6.97 10.21 -13.96
N GLU A 37 7.74 10.99 -14.73
CA GLU A 37 9.09 11.39 -14.34
C GLU A 37 9.05 12.25 -13.07
N GLY A 38 9.74 11.80 -12.02
CA GLY A 38 9.74 12.42 -10.70
C GLY A 38 9.00 11.60 -9.63
N LEU A 39 8.06 10.73 -10.03
CA LEU A 39 7.43 9.79 -9.11
C LEU A 39 8.47 8.79 -8.61
N LYS A 40 8.57 8.60 -7.29
CA LYS A 40 9.51 7.65 -6.66
C LYS A 40 8.85 6.30 -6.41
N LEU A 41 7.55 6.29 -6.09
CA LEU A 41 6.81 5.08 -5.76
C LEU A 41 5.34 5.17 -6.19
N LEU A 42 4.87 4.18 -6.94
CA LEU A 42 3.45 3.92 -7.20
C LEU A 42 3.05 2.63 -6.50
N VAL A 43 2.04 2.68 -5.65
CA VAL A 43 1.46 1.51 -4.97
C VAL A 43 0.04 1.29 -5.46
N VAL A 44 -0.28 0.05 -5.82
CA VAL A 44 -1.65 -0.40 -6.07
C VAL A 44 -2.05 -1.36 -4.95
N THR A 45 -3.08 -1.03 -4.18
CA THR A 45 -3.63 -1.93 -3.17
C THR A 45 -4.72 -2.81 -3.77
N ASP A 46 -4.61 -4.12 -3.60
CA ASP A 46 -5.50 -5.15 -4.17
C ASP A 46 -6.37 -5.79 -3.07
N GLY A 47 -6.81 -5.00 -2.08
CA GLY A 47 -7.60 -5.45 -0.94
C GLY A 47 -6.91 -6.57 -0.15
N GLU A 48 -7.63 -7.67 0.08
CA GLU A 48 -7.11 -8.86 0.79
C GLU A 48 -5.92 -9.53 0.09
N LYS A 49 -5.71 -9.27 -1.21
CA LYS A 49 -4.58 -9.81 -1.98
C LYS A 49 -3.28 -9.07 -1.70
N GLY A 50 -3.34 -7.93 -1.01
CA GLY A 50 -2.17 -7.15 -0.59
C GLY A 50 -1.92 -5.95 -1.48
N CYS A 51 -0.69 -5.83 -1.98
CA CYS A 51 -0.34 -4.70 -2.84
C CYS A 51 0.71 -5.04 -3.89
N ARG A 52 0.73 -4.23 -4.94
CA ARG A 52 1.77 -4.14 -5.98
C ARG A 52 2.49 -2.81 -5.85
N TYR A 53 3.79 -2.81 -6.09
CA TYR A 53 4.61 -1.60 -6.05
C TYR A 53 5.44 -1.47 -7.33
N PHE A 54 5.65 -0.23 -7.72
CA PHE A 54 6.43 0.15 -8.89
C PHE A 54 7.30 1.34 -8.51
N THR A 55 8.60 1.23 -8.79
CA THR A 55 9.56 2.35 -8.76
C THR A 55 10.30 2.39 -10.10
N LYS A 56 11.28 3.30 -10.19
CA LYS A 56 12.17 3.35 -11.35
C LYS A 56 13.03 2.09 -11.50
N ASP A 57 13.48 1.52 -10.38
CA ASP A 57 14.51 0.49 -10.37
C ASP A 57 13.98 -0.91 -10.01
N PHE A 58 12.84 -0.99 -9.32
CA PHE A 58 12.25 -2.26 -8.89
C PHE A 58 10.72 -2.22 -8.92
N LYS A 59 10.12 -3.39 -9.07
CA LYS A 59 8.67 -3.60 -9.01
C LYS A 59 8.38 -4.98 -8.46
N GLY A 60 7.22 -5.16 -7.85
CA GLY A 60 6.83 -6.46 -7.32
C GLY A 60 5.47 -6.42 -6.65
N SER A 61 5.18 -7.49 -5.91
CA SER A 61 3.96 -7.61 -5.12
C SER A 61 4.25 -8.23 -3.76
N LEU A 62 3.36 -7.96 -2.81
CA LEU A 62 3.35 -8.54 -1.48
C LEU A 62 1.94 -9.01 -1.15
N PRO A 63 1.80 -10.24 -0.61
CA PRO A 63 0.49 -10.76 -0.24
C PRO A 63 -0.13 -9.92 0.87
N GLY A 64 -1.44 -9.90 0.90
CA GLY A 64 -2.21 -9.36 2.02
C GLY A 64 -2.27 -10.35 3.18
N TYR A 65 -3.03 -9.99 4.21
CA TYR A 65 -3.25 -10.84 5.37
C TYR A 65 -4.72 -11.23 5.43
N SER A 66 -4.98 -12.53 5.57
CA SER A 66 -6.33 -13.03 5.81
C SER A 66 -6.72 -12.74 7.27
N VAL A 67 -7.77 -11.93 7.43
CA VAL A 67 -8.31 -11.52 8.73
C VAL A 67 -9.84 -11.61 8.70
N ASN A 68 -10.47 -11.62 9.87
CA ASN A 68 -11.92 -11.56 9.95
C ASN A 68 -12.40 -10.12 9.71
N THR A 69 -12.69 -9.80 8.45
CA THR A 69 -13.15 -8.47 8.02
C THR A 69 -14.56 -8.16 8.53
N VAL A 70 -14.70 -7.01 9.19
CA VAL A 70 -15.95 -6.47 9.74
C VAL A 70 -16.38 -5.20 8.98
N ASP A 71 -15.46 -4.32 8.65
CA ASP A 71 -15.70 -3.03 7.99
C ASP A 71 -14.43 -2.60 7.24
N THR A 72 -14.48 -2.36 5.94
CA THR A 72 -13.30 -1.98 5.15
C THR A 72 -12.97 -0.48 5.22
N THR A 73 -13.80 0.31 5.88
CA THR A 73 -13.64 1.76 6.02
C THR A 73 -12.31 2.09 6.70
N GLY A 74 -11.47 2.87 6.02
CA GLY A 74 -10.18 3.32 6.55
C GLY A 74 -9.01 2.35 6.38
N ALA A 75 -9.18 1.21 5.70
CA ALA A 75 -8.08 0.31 5.39
C ALA A 75 -6.99 1.00 4.54
N GLY A 76 -7.40 1.77 3.54
CA GLY A 76 -6.51 2.58 2.71
C GLY A 76 -5.80 3.68 3.53
N ASP A 77 -6.51 4.33 4.44
CA ASP A 77 -5.93 5.37 5.31
C ASP A 77 -4.92 4.78 6.30
N ALA A 78 -5.20 3.60 6.85
CA ALA A 78 -4.28 2.87 7.72
C ALA A 78 -3.01 2.46 6.95
N PHE A 79 -3.17 1.98 5.71
CA PHE A 79 -2.05 1.67 4.82
C PHE A 79 -1.21 2.93 4.59
N VAL A 80 -1.81 4.03 4.14
CA VAL A 80 -1.09 5.29 3.84
C VAL A 80 -0.46 5.88 5.09
N GLY A 81 -1.15 5.87 6.24
CA GLY A 81 -0.59 6.36 7.51
C GLY A 81 0.65 5.59 7.95
N SER A 82 0.65 4.27 7.76
CA SER A 82 1.82 3.43 8.05
C SER A 82 2.95 3.63 7.03
N LEU A 83 2.64 3.87 5.76
CA LEU A 83 3.61 4.20 4.73
C LEU A 83 4.29 5.54 5.04
N LEU A 84 3.49 6.58 5.35
CA LEU A 84 3.97 7.90 5.75
C LEU A 84 4.88 7.84 6.99
N LEU A 85 4.50 7.04 7.99
CA LEU A 85 5.31 6.81 9.18
C LEU A 85 6.69 6.26 8.84
N ASN A 86 6.78 5.31 7.90
CA ASN A 86 8.04 4.69 7.51
C ASN A 86 8.88 5.62 6.62
N VAL A 87 8.26 6.32 5.67
CA VAL A 87 8.92 7.37 4.86
C VAL A 87 9.56 8.42 5.77
N ALA A 88 8.84 8.87 6.80
CA ALA A 88 9.33 9.88 7.74
C ALA A 88 10.51 9.40 8.60
N LYS A 89 10.69 8.09 8.75
CA LYS A 89 11.79 7.49 9.52
C LYS A 89 13.03 7.21 8.67
N ASP A 90 12.81 6.77 7.44
CA ASP A 90 13.88 6.31 6.55
C ASP A 90 13.44 6.47 5.08
N ASP A 91 14.02 7.45 4.39
CA ASP A 91 13.75 7.70 2.97
C ASP A 91 14.52 6.74 2.04
N SER A 92 15.46 5.96 2.58
CA SER A 92 16.20 4.96 1.79
C SER A 92 15.31 3.83 1.27
N ILE A 93 14.07 3.72 1.76
CA ILE A 93 13.04 2.83 1.23
C ILE A 93 12.79 3.06 -0.28
N PHE A 94 13.02 4.27 -0.80
CA PHE A 94 12.85 4.53 -2.24
C PHE A 94 13.98 3.95 -3.09
N TYR A 95 15.10 3.55 -2.49
CA TYR A 95 16.31 3.10 -3.18
C TYR A 95 16.78 1.71 -2.73
N ASN A 96 16.11 1.11 -1.74
CA ASN A 96 16.41 -0.22 -1.22
C ASN A 96 15.13 -1.07 -1.19
N GLU A 97 15.04 -2.03 -2.11
CA GLU A 97 13.86 -2.87 -2.27
C GLU A 97 13.54 -3.68 -1.00
N ALA A 98 14.55 -4.19 -0.28
CA ALA A 98 14.31 -4.96 0.94
C ALA A 98 13.58 -4.11 1.99
N LYS A 99 14.04 -2.88 2.21
CA LYS A 99 13.39 -1.93 3.12
C LYS A 99 12.00 -1.51 2.64
N LEU A 100 11.83 -1.30 1.33
CA LEU A 100 10.49 -1.03 0.78
C LEU A 100 9.53 -2.19 1.09
N ARG A 101 9.97 -3.43 0.86
CA ARG A 101 9.12 -4.61 1.05
C ARG A 101 8.75 -4.80 2.51
N GLU A 102 9.66 -4.56 3.44
CA GLU A 102 9.36 -4.56 4.89
C GLU A 102 8.30 -3.51 5.25
N MET A 103 8.44 -2.29 4.73
CA MET A 103 7.47 -1.22 4.94
C MET A 103 6.09 -1.55 4.35
N LEU A 104 6.05 -2.09 3.14
CA LEU A 104 4.79 -2.46 2.48
C LEU A 104 4.12 -3.67 3.16
N GLN A 105 4.90 -4.63 3.69
CA GLN A 105 4.36 -5.70 4.53
C GLN A 105 3.72 -5.15 5.80
N PHE A 106 4.37 -4.19 6.45
CA PHE A 106 3.81 -3.48 7.59
C PHE A 106 2.53 -2.71 7.22
N SER A 107 2.51 -2.12 6.03
CA SER A 107 1.36 -1.36 5.54
C SER A 107 0.16 -2.25 5.19
N ASN A 108 0.39 -3.40 4.55
CA ASN A 108 -0.62 -4.44 4.34
C ASN A 108 -1.20 -4.93 5.68
N ALA A 109 -0.35 -5.17 6.68
CA ALA A 109 -0.80 -5.59 8.01
C ALA A 109 -1.66 -4.51 8.67
N CYS A 110 -1.26 -3.23 8.55
CA CYS A 110 -2.05 -2.13 9.10
C CYS A 110 -3.42 -2.01 8.44
N GLY A 111 -3.47 -2.07 7.11
CA GLY A 111 -4.71 -2.06 6.34
C GLY A 111 -5.63 -3.22 6.71
N ALA A 112 -5.09 -4.43 6.81
CA ALA A 112 -5.85 -5.61 7.20
C ALA A 112 -6.41 -5.50 8.63
N ILE A 113 -5.60 -5.12 9.63
CA ILE A 113 -6.09 -4.99 11.01
C ILE A 113 -7.20 -3.93 11.11
N CYS A 114 -7.08 -2.83 10.36
CA CYS A 114 -8.10 -1.79 10.30
C CYS A 114 -9.46 -2.37 9.89
N THR A 115 -9.50 -3.44 9.09
CA THR A 115 -10.78 -4.01 8.67
C THR A 115 -11.48 -4.84 9.74
N THR A 116 -10.81 -5.18 10.84
CA THR A 116 -11.31 -6.11 11.87
C THR A 116 -12.26 -5.48 12.88
N LYS A 117 -12.43 -4.15 12.83
CA LYS A 117 -13.29 -3.37 13.73
C LYS A 117 -14.07 -2.33 12.93
N LYS A 118 -15.20 -1.87 13.47
CA LYS A 118 -15.99 -0.82 12.83
C LYS A 118 -15.32 0.56 12.96
N GLY A 119 -15.35 1.31 11.88
CA GLY A 119 -14.89 2.70 11.79
C GLY A 119 -13.38 2.84 11.63
N ALA A 120 -12.97 3.75 10.73
CA ALA A 120 -11.57 3.96 10.34
C ALA A 120 -10.61 4.24 11.52
N ILE A 121 -10.81 5.38 12.21
CA ILE A 121 -9.88 5.83 13.26
C ILE A 121 -9.87 4.88 14.48
N PRO A 122 -11.02 4.43 15.01
CA PRO A 122 -11.04 3.49 16.14
C PRO A 122 -10.40 2.12 15.84
N ALA A 123 -10.32 1.75 14.55
CA ALA A 123 -9.74 0.49 14.11
C ALA A 123 -8.24 0.57 13.82
N LEU A 124 -7.61 1.74 13.92
CA LEU A 124 -6.18 1.89 13.67
C LEU A 124 -5.35 0.99 14.60
N PRO A 125 -4.39 0.22 14.04
CA PRO A 125 -3.57 -0.68 14.81
C PRO A 125 -2.46 0.04 15.57
N THR A 126 -1.91 -0.65 16.56
CA THR A 126 -0.60 -0.30 17.13
C THR A 126 0.52 -0.95 16.30
N THR A 127 1.74 -0.44 16.42
CA THR A 127 2.92 -1.09 15.82
C THR A 127 3.07 -2.54 16.29
N ALA A 128 2.85 -2.81 17.59
CA ALA A 128 2.97 -4.15 18.15
C ALA A 128 1.97 -5.13 17.50
N THR A 129 0.71 -4.73 17.36
CA THR A 129 -0.33 -5.58 16.75
C THR A 129 -0.06 -5.87 15.27
N ALA A 130 0.49 -4.89 14.52
CA ALA A 130 0.87 -5.11 13.13
C ALA A 130 2.05 -6.10 13.01
N LEU A 131 3.09 -5.96 13.85
CA LEU A 131 4.22 -6.88 13.88
C LEU A 131 3.81 -8.31 14.28
N GLU A 132 2.86 -8.45 15.20
CA GLU A 132 2.30 -9.75 15.58
C GLU A 132 1.57 -10.44 14.41
N LEU A 133 0.84 -9.68 13.59
CA LEU A 133 0.19 -10.25 12.41
C LEU A 133 1.22 -10.71 11.36
N ILE A 134 2.27 -9.92 11.14
CA ILE A 134 3.34 -10.25 10.20
C ILE A 134 4.02 -11.57 10.59
N SER A 135 4.35 -11.76 11.87
CA SER A 135 5.03 -12.97 12.34
C SER A 135 4.17 -14.24 12.25
N LYS A 136 2.84 -14.11 12.36
CA LYS A 136 1.89 -15.22 12.18
C LYS A 136 1.73 -15.62 10.72
N GLY A 137 1.85 -14.68 9.77
CA GLY A 137 1.70 -14.92 8.33
C GLY A 137 2.97 -15.42 7.63
N THR A 138 4.10 -15.54 8.35
CA THR A 138 5.38 -16.04 7.81
C THR A 138 5.62 -17.53 8.08
N ASN A 139 4.66 -18.23 8.71
CA ASN A 139 4.69 -19.67 8.96
C ASN A 139 3.96 -20.48 7.89
#